data_AF-A0A7H9EJ56-F1
#
_entry.id   AF-A0A7H9EJ56-F1
#
_cell.length_a   1.000
_cell.length_b   1.000
_cell.length_c   1.000
_cell.angle_alpha   90.00
_cell.angle_beta   90.00
_cell.angle_gamma   90.00
#
_symmetry.space_group_name_H-M   'P 1'
#
loop_
_entity.id
_entity.type
_entity.pdbx_description
1 polymer ?
#
loop_
_entity_poly.entity_id
_entity_poly.type
_entity_poly.pdbx_seq_one_letter_code
_entity_poly.pdbx_strand_id
1 'polypeptide(L)'
;MESELQYRDPTHITDADKKKVNDLMSVGDIESAAQTISDWVLHKKEGVDVRDALSEWALVNARVAEYIINNFDDFKGGMNTLKADLLKRQTDVEQRQSDVEQQFQKVVSNATKDSEVILARDSQIYGSFPTLDGRLERMESLVSQYVPMGFTVTLKHNQNRKPEVAVSYVEYAFGTEPDGFGTGPTGSFGGYHNRSVQCMVDYPDMNTCVIHLPRSEALNGKPVFEVDAWRLIDGYKTLTFDLGENIDTEKALAGNDNNTASIDTWEGYNQ
;
A
#
# COMPACT_ATOMS: atom_id res chain seq x y z
N MET A 1 74.31 25.91 62.79
CA MET A 1 73.35 26.84 63.43
C MET A 1 71.98 26.29 63.16
N GLU A 2 71.36 25.78 64.21
CA GLU A 2 70.01 25.23 64.23
C GLU A 2 69.01 26.26 63.70
N SER A 3 68.14 25.84 62.77
CA SER A 3 66.94 26.59 62.44
C SER A 3 65.99 26.48 63.65
N GLU A 4 65.96 27.51 64.49
CA GLU A 4 64.99 27.63 65.58
C GLU A 4 63.56 27.63 64.98
N LEU A 5 62.86 26.51 65.06
CA LEU A 5 61.40 26.47 64.95
C LEU A 5 60.83 27.11 66.22
N GLN A 6 60.49 28.38 66.10
CA GLN A 6 60.08 29.23 67.21
C GLN A 6 58.55 29.16 67.42
N TYR A 7 58.10 28.28 68.32
CA TYR A 7 56.78 28.35 68.97
C TYR A 7 56.69 29.65 69.80
N ARG A 8 56.39 30.78 69.15
CA ARG A 8 56.61 32.11 69.76
C ARG A 8 55.45 33.08 69.65
N ASP A 9 54.29 32.72 69.11
CA ASP A 9 53.12 33.61 69.15
C ASP A 9 52.41 33.54 70.52
N PRO A 10 52.47 34.62 71.33
CA PRO A 10 51.82 34.65 72.65
C PRO A 10 50.38 35.16 72.59
N THR A 11 49.86 35.51 71.40
CA THR A 11 48.50 36.03 71.26
C THR A 11 47.49 34.89 71.38
N HIS A 12 46.44 35.09 72.17
CA HIS A 12 45.36 34.11 72.30
C HIS A 12 44.46 34.11 71.06
N ILE A 13 43.93 32.93 70.72
CA ILE A 13 42.91 32.79 69.68
C ILE A 13 41.61 33.41 70.22
N THR A 14 41.07 34.40 69.52
CA THR A 14 39.82 35.05 69.93
C THR A 14 38.60 34.43 69.27
N ASP A 15 37.41 34.66 69.82
CA ASP A 15 36.14 34.23 69.21
C ASP A 15 35.92 34.86 67.82
N ALA A 16 36.47 36.05 67.58
CA ALA A 16 36.42 36.70 66.27
C ALA A 16 37.27 35.94 65.23
N ASP A 17 38.40 35.37 65.65
CA ASP A 17 39.26 34.56 64.78
C ASP A 17 38.61 33.21 64.46
N LYS A 18 37.99 32.57 65.47
CA LYS A 18 37.16 31.36 65.29
C LYS A 18 35.99 31.63 64.34
N LYS A 19 35.35 32.80 64.44
CA LYS A 19 34.27 33.20 63.53
C LYS A 19 34.76 33.34 62.08
N LYS A 20 35.92 33.97 61.84
CA LYS A 20 36.49 34.09 60.48
C LYS A 20 36.75 32.72 59.85
N VAL A 21 37.30 31.78 60.61
CA VAL A 21 37.51 30.40 60.15
C VAL A 21 36.17 29.73 59.83
N ASN A 22 35.14 29.94 60.65
CA ASN A 22 33.79 29.45 60.38
C ASN A 22 33.13 30.10 59.14
N ASP A 23 33.36 31.39 58.92
CA ASP A 23 32.84 32.12 57.76
C ASP A 23 33.50 31.62 56.46
N LEU A 24 34.82 31.37 56.47
CA LEU A 24 35.57 30.76 55.36
C LEU A 24 35.04 29.36 55.01
N MET A 25 34.76 28.54 56.02
CA MET A 25 34.14 27.22 55.81
C MET A 25 32.74 27.33 55.20
N SER A 26 31.96 28.33 55.61
CA SER A 26 30.57 28.51 55.15
C SER A 26 30.49 28.94 53.68
N VAL A 27 31.53 29.57 53.14
CA VAL A 27 31.63 29.95 51.72
C VAL A 27 32.41 28.94 50.87
N GLY A 28 32.83 27.81 51.46
CA GLY A 28 33.52 26.72 50.76
C GLY A 28 35.04 26.89 50.60
N ASP A 29 35.65 27.89 51.22
CA ASP A 29 37.11 28.12 51.21
C ASP A 29 37.80 27.32 52.34
N ILE A 30 37.80 25.99 52.18
CA ILE A 30 38.33 25.04 53.17
C ILE A 30 39.86 25.13 53.25
N GLU A 31 40.54 25.45 52.15
CA GLU A 31 41.99 25.56 52.09
C GLU A 31 42.49 26.72 52.97
N SER A 32 41.88 27.91 52.86
CA SER A 32 42.24 29.06 53.69
C SER A 32 41.94 28.82 55.19
N ALA A 33 40.84 28.14 55.49
CA ALA A 33 40.50 27.75 56.87
C ALA A 33 41.51 26.75 57.45
N ALA A 34 41.88 25.72 56.70
CA ALA A 34 42.87 24.72 57.10
C ALA A 34 44.26 25.32 57.29
N GLN A 35 44.68 26.23 56.41
CA GLN A 35 45.95 26.94 56.51
C GLN A 35 46.02 27.78 57.80
N THR A 36 44.93 28.50 58.11
CA THR A 36 44.84 29.33 59.33
C THR A 36 44.94 28.49 60.60
N ILE A 37 44.26 27.35 60.65
CA ILE A 37 44.32 26.44 61.81
C ILE A 37 45.70 25.76 61.92
N SER A 38 46.29 25.35 60.79
CA SER A 38 47.66 24.80 60.74
C SER A 38 48.69 25.79 61.29
N ASP A 39 48.58 27.07 60.90
CA ASP A 39 49.44 28.14 61.40
C ASP A 39 49.28 28.33 62.91
N TRP A 40 48.06 28.20 63.46
CA TRP A 40 47.84 28.23 64.90
C TRP A 40 48.49 27.04 65.62
N VAL A 41 48.37 25.83 65.09
CA VAL A 41 48.99 24.63 65.67
C VAL A 41 50.52 24.74 65.67
N LEU A 42 51.12 25.30 64.62
CA LEU A 42 52.57 25.40 64.48
C LEU A 42 53.20 26.50 65.32
N HIS A 43 52.51 27.63 65.54
CA HIS A 43 53.15 28.84 66.07
C HIS A 43 52.65 29.31 67.44
N LYS A 44 51.47 28.86 67.90
CA LYS A 44 50.93 29.26 69.21
C LYS A 44 51.78 28.69 70.35
N LYS A 45 52.10 29.55 71.31
CA LYS A 45 52.96 29.23 72.45
C LYS A 45 52.19 28.55 73.59
N GLU A 46 50.95 29.00 73.84
CA GLU A 46 50.16 28.57 74.98
C GLU A 46 49.42 27.26 74.67
N GLY A 47 49.51 26.28 75.56
CA GLY A 47 48.93 24.95 75.34
C GLY A 47 47.40 24.95 75.24
N VAL A 48 46.73 25.98 75.76
CA VAL A 48 45.27 26.16 75.60
C VAL A 48 44.92 26.51 74.16
N ASP A 49 45.67 27.41 73.51
CA ASP A 49 45.43 27.81 72.12
C ASP A 49 45.77 26.68 71.14
N VAL A 50 46.79 25.87 71.43
CA VAL A 50 47.10 24.67 70.63
C VAL A 50 45.97 23.64 70.73
N ARG A 51 45.38 23.43 71.92
CA ARG A 51 44.24 22.53 72.10
C ARG A 51 42.98 23.07 71.40
N ASP A 52 42.75 24.38 71.45
CA ASP A 52 41.65 25.03 70.75
C ASP A 52 41.80 24.92 69.23
N ALA A 53 43.00 25.15 68.68
CA ALA A 53 43.26 24.97 67.26
C ALA A 53 43.06 23.50 66.80
N LEU A 54 43.48 22.52 67.61
CA LEU A 54 43.22 21.11 67.34
C LEU A 54 41.71 20.76 67.43
N SER A 55 40.97 21.39 68.33
CA SER A 55 39.51 21.25 68.42
C SER A 55 38.81 21.83 67.19
N GLU A 56 39.21 23.01 66.73
CA GLU A 56 38.68 23.61 65.50
C GLU A 56 39.01 22.75 64.27
N TRP A 57 40.22 22.20 64.19
CA TRP A 57 40.59 21.25 63.14
C TRP A 57 39.67 20.02 63.10
N ALA A 58 39.34 19.46 64.26
CA ALA A 58 38.41 18.33 64.36
C ALA A 58 37.00 18.71 63.87
N LEU A 59 36.53 19.92 64.18
CA LEU A 59 35.22 20.43 63.71
C LEU A 59 35.20 20.66 62.19
N VAL A 60 36.29 21.19 61.62
CA VAL A 60 36.42 21.36 60.15
C VAL A 60 36.33 20.00 59.45
N ASN A 61 37.07 19.00 59.93
CA ASN A 61 37.03 17.66 59.35
C ASN A 61 35.65 17.01 59.48
N ALA A 62 34.96 17.20 60.61
CA ALA A 62 33.59 16.70 60.79
C ALA A 62 32.62 17.32 59.78
N ARG A 63 32.69 18.64 59.53
CA ARG A 63 31.85 19.33 58.55
C ARG A 63 32.18 18.94 57.11
N VAL A 64 33.46 18.78 56.78
CA VAL A 64 33.88 18.29 55.46
C VAL A 64 33.34 16.87 55.22
N ALA A 65 33.43 16.00 56.23
CA ALA A 65 32.86 14.65 56.15
C ALA A 65 31.33 14.68 55.96
N GLU A 66 30.61 15.55 56.68
CA GLU A 66 29.16 15.74 56.53
C GLU A 66 28.80 16.23 55.11
N TYR A 67 29.53 17.21 54.58
CA TYR A 67 29.32 17.71 53.22
C TYR A 67 29.56 16.62 52.16
N ILE A 68 30.61 15.81 52.34
CA ILE A 68 30.90 14.66 51.47
C ILE A 68 29.75 13.64 51.56
N ILE A 69 29.30 13.29 52.76
CA ILE A 69 28.20 12.34 52.98
C ILE A 69 26.91 12.85 52.34
N ASN A 70 26.52 14.10 52.58
CA ASN A 70 25.30 14.70 52.03
C ASN A 70 25.33 14.72 50.50
N ASN A 71 26.46 15.09 49.88
CA ASN A 71 26.60 15.03 48.42
C ASN A 71 26.54 13.59 47.87
N PHE A 72 27.10 12.62 48.60
CA PHE A 72 26.98 11.21 48.22
C PHE A 72 25.54 10.71 48.33
N ASP A 73 24.79 11.14 49.34
CA ASP A 73 23.38 10.79 49.51
C ASP A 73 22.49 11.46 48.44
N ASP A 74 22.75 12.72 48.11
CA ASP A 74 22.07 13.43 47.01
C ASP A 74 22.37 12.78 45.66
N PHE A 75 23.64 12.45 45.40
CA PHE A 75 24.04 11.72 44.20
C PHE A 75 23.37 10.35 44.13
N LYS A 76 23.33 9.62 45.23
CA LYS A 76 22.65 8.32 45.33
C LYS A 76 21.15 8.45 45.11
N GLY A 77 20.51 9.51 45.63
CA GLY A 77 19.10 9.85 45.38
C GLY A 77 18.84 10.15 43.91
N GLY A 78 19.69 10.96 43.27
CA GLY A 78 19.63 11.24 41.85
C GLY A 78 19.80 9.99 40.99
N MET A 79 20.77 9.12 41.32
CA MET A 79 20.96 7.85 40.64
C MET A 79 19.77 6.90 40.79
N ASN A 80 19.17 6.82 41.98
CA ASN A 80 17.98 6.00 42.22
C ASN A 80 16.78 6.49 41.40
N THR A 81 16.61 7.81 41.29
CA THR A 81 15.56 8.43 40.47
C THR A 81 15.79 8.14 38.99
N LEU A 82 17.02 8.33 38.49
CA LEU A 82 17.40 7.99 37.13
C LEU A 82 17.15 6.51 36.81
N LYS A 83 17.52 5.62 37.73
CA LYS A 83 17.27 4.18 37.60
C LYS A 83 15.77 3.88 37.52
N ALA A 84 14.94 4.51 38.34
CA ALA A 84 13.50 4.34 38.31
C ALA A 84 12.89 4.82 36.97
N ASP A 85 13.35 5.96 36.45
CA ASP A 85 12.90 6.48 35.16
C ASP A 85 13.32 5.60 33.99
N LEU A 86 14.56 5.07 34.01
CA LEU A 86 15.04 4.14 32.99
C LEU A 86 14.25 2.83 33.01
N LEU A 87 13.96 2.28 34.19
CA LEU A 87 13.11 1.09 34.33
C LEU A 87 11.71 1.34 33.77
N LYS A 88 11.10 2.48 34.10
CA LYS A 88 9.77 2.84 33.58
C LYS A 88 9.77 2.96 32.06
N ARG A 89 10.76 3.67 31.49
CA ARG A 89 10.91 3.81 30.03
C ARG A 89 11.13 2.46 29.34
N GLN A 90 11.89 1.57 29.96
CA GLN A 90 12.09 0.22 29.45
C GLN A 90 10.75 -0.53 29.38
N THR A 91 9.98 -0.53 30.46
CA THR A 91 8.65 -1.16 30.51
C THR A 91 7.70 -0.58 29.45
N ASP A 92 7.67 0.74 29.28
CA ASP A 92 6.82 1.38 28.27
C ASP A 92 7.22 0.99 26.84
N VAL A 93 8.53 0.85 26.57
CA VAL A 93 9.04 0.41 25.27
C VAL A 93 8.70 -1.06 25.01
N GLU A 94 8.89 -1.93 26.00
CA GLU A 94 8.57 -3.35 25.92
C GLU A 94 7.06 -3.57 25.67
N GLN A 95 6.20 -2.78 26.33
CA GLN A 95 4.76 -2.82 26.09
C GLN A 95 4.40 -2.38 24.67
N ARG A 96 4.95 -1.25 24.21
CA ARG A 96 4.72 -0.76 22.84
C ARG A 96 5.20 -1.75 21.77
N GLN A 97 6.34 -2.39 22.00
CA GLN A 97 6.83 -3.44 21.09
C GLN A 97 5.87 -4.63 21.07
N SER A 98 5.42 -5.09 22.24
CA SER A 98 4.43 -6.17 22.35
C SER A 98 3.12 -5.84 21.64
N ASP A 99 2.62 -4.61 21.76
CA ASP A 99 1.41 -4.15 21.10
C ASP A 99 1.57 -4.11 19.57
N VAL A 100 2.71 -3.61 19.09
CA VAL A 100 3.04 -3.60 17.65
C VAL A 100 3.19 -5.02 17.11
N GLU A 101 3.83 -5.92 17.84
CA GLU A 101 3.93 -7.33 17.46
C GLU A 101 2.56 -8.00 17.37
N GLN A 102 1.68 -7.76 18.36
CA GLN A 102 0.31 -8.27 18.31
C GLN A 102 -0.50 -7.67 17.15
N GLN A 103 -0.34 -6.37 16.86
CA GLN A 103 -0.96 -5.74 15.70
C GLN A 103 -0.42 -6.32 14.39
N PHE A 104 0.89 -6.55 14.29
CA PHE A 104 1.51 -7.15 13.12
C PHE A 104 1.05 -8.59 12.93
N GLN A 105 0.98 -9.38 14.01
CA GLN A 105 0.42 -10.74 13.97
C GLN A 105 -1.04 -10.73 13.52
N LYS A 106 -1.86 -9.76 13.97
CA LYS A 106 -3.24 -9.58 13.49
C LYS A 106 -3.30 -9.20 12.01
N VAL A 107 -2.42 -8.32 11.54
CA VAL A 107 -2.33 -7.97 10.12
C VAL A 107 -1.91 -9.17 9.29
N VAL A 108 -0.90 -9.94 9.73
CA VAL A 108 -0.46 -11.17 9.04
C VAL A 108 -1.55 -12.24 9.07
N SER A 109 -2.24 -12.42 10.20
CA SER A 109 -3.33 -13.41 10.33
C SER A 109 -4.55 -13.03 9.51
N ASN A 110 -4.84 -11.73 9.36
CA ASN A 110 -5.95 -11.26 8.53
C ASN A 110 -5.56 -11.21 7.05
N ALA A 111 -4.32 -10.85 6.71
CA ALA A 111 -3.80 -10.92 5.34
C ALA A 111 -3.78 -12.37 4.80
N THR A 112 -3.64 -13.36 5.67
CA THR A 112 -3.65 -14.79 5.29
C THR A 112 -5.04 -15.45 5.37
N LYS A 113 -6.05 -14.82 5.99
CA LYS A 113 -7.41 -15.36 6.10
C LYS A 113 -8.49 -14.61 5.30
N ASP A 114 -8.37 -13.31 5.05
CA ASP A 114 -9.46 -12.51 4.48
C ASP A 114 -9.35 -12.20 2.99
N SER A 115 -8.28 -12.58 2.30
CA SER A 115 -8.16 -12.14 0.91
C SER A 115 -8.73 -13.16 -0.07
N GLU A 116 -10.04 -13.42 0.02
CA GLU A 116 -10.82 -14.03 -1.08
C GLU A 116 -10.49 -13.34 -2.41
N VAL A 117 -10.22 -12.03 -2.38
CA VAL A 117 -9.77 -11.21 -3.50
C VAL A 117 -8.36 -11.57 -4.02
N ILE A 118 -7.39 -11.86 -3.13
CA ILE A 118 -6.06 -12.32 -3.56
C ILE A 118 -6.13 -13.77 -4.05
N LEU A 119 -6.84 -14.65 -3.35
CA LEU A 119 -7.02 -16.04 -3.79
C LEU A 119 -7.82 -16.12 -5.10
N ALA A 120 -8.73 -15.19 -5.36
CA ALA A 120 -9.45 -15.08 -6.62
C ALA A 120 -8.54 -14.74 -7.81
N ARG A 121 -7.27 -14.39 -7.60
CA ARG A 121 -6.30 -14.26 -8.71
C ARG A 121 -5.83 -15.60 -9.22
N ASP A 122 -5.91 -16.64 -8.41
CA ASP A 122 -5.44 -17.97 -8.79
C ASP A 122 -6.60 -18.76 -9.40
N SER A 123 -6.33 -19.33 -10.57
CA SER A 123 -7.22 -20.27 -11.25
C SER A 123 -6.56 -21.62 -11.31
N GLN A 124 -7.29 -22.67 -10.91
CA GLN A 124 -6.83 -24.05 -11.07
C GLN A 124 -6.66 -24.44 -12.55
N ILE A 125 -7.37 -23.76 -13.46
CA ILE A 125 -7.37 -24.07 -14.90
C ILE A 125 -6.35 -23.18 -15.65
N TYR A 126 -6.31 -21.89 -15.33
CA TYR A 126 -5.56 -20.89 -16.10
C TYR A 126 -4.28 -20.41 -15.40
N GLY A 127 -3.99 -20.91 -14.19
CA GLY A 127 -2.83 -20.51 -13.40
C GLY A 127 -3.06 -19.22 -12.60
N SER A 128 -1.95 -18.64 -12.13
CA SER A 128 -1.96 -17.44 -11.29
C SER A 128 -1.92 -16.17 -12.14
N PHE A 129 -2.85 -15.25 -11.87
CA PHE A 129 -2.88 -13.94 -12.52
C PHE A 129 -2.18 -12.87 -11.66
N PRO A 130 -1.45 -11.90 -12.25
CA PRO A 130 -0.80 -10.80 -11.51
C PRO A 130 -1.76 -9.88 -10.74
N THR A 131 -3.02 -9.78 -11.18
CA THR A 131 -4.08 -9.00 -10.53
C THR A 131 -5.43 -9.71 -10.73
N LEU A 132 -6.43 -9.40 -9.90
CA LEU A 132 -7.80 -9.92 -10.09
C LEU A 132 -8.39 -9.37 -11.38
N ASP A 133 -8.14 -8.08 -11.65
CA ASP A 133 -8.46 -7.40 -12.89
C ASP A 133 -7.96 -8.17 -14.13
N GLY A 134 -6.69 -8.60 -14.15
CA GLY A 134 -6.16 -9.39 -15.25
C GLY A 134 -6.88 -10.74 -15.46
N ARG A 135 -7.45 -11.32 -14.39
CA ARG A 135 -8.31 -12.52 -14.51
C ARG A 135 -9.69 -12.15 -15.08
N LEU A 136 -10.29 -11.05 -14.64
CA LEU A 136 -11.57 -10.56 -15.15
C LEU A 136 -11.47 -10.22 -16.65
N GLU A 137 -10.45 -9.46 -17.05
CA GLU A 137 -10.13 -9.15 -18.45
C GLU A 137 -9.97 -10.41 -19.30
N ARG A 138 -9.33 -11.45 -18.74
CA ARG A 138 -9.23 -12.74 -19.43
C ARG A 138 -10.59 -13.39 -19.63
N MET A 139 -11.45 -13.37 -18.62
CA MET A 139 -12.81 -13.91 -18.73
C MET A 139 -13.65 -13.10 -19.72
N GLU A 140 -13.58 -11.78 -19.68
CA GLU A 140 -14.25 -10.89 -20.64
C GLU A 140 -13.78 -11.16 -22.07
N SER A 141 -12.47 -11.37 -22.28
CA SER A 141 -11.94 -11.72 -23.60
C SER A 141 -12.52 -13.03 -24.14
N LEU A 142 -12.70 -14.05 -23.28
CA LEU A 142 -13.27 -15.34 -23.66
C LEU A 142 -14.76 -15.23 -23.92
N VAL A 143 -15.49 -14.52 -23.06
CA VAL A 143 -16.94 -14.27 -23.23
C VAL A 143 -17.18 -13.51 -24.53
N SER A 144 -16.42 -12.45 -24.79
CA SER A 144 -16.51 -11.62 -26.00
C SER A 144 -16.25 -12.40 -27.30
N GLN A 145 -15.40 -13.44 -27.24
CA GLN A 145 -15.02 -14.24 -28.42
C GLN A 145 -15.97 -15.41 -28.70
N TYR A 146 -16.52 -16.05 -27.67
CA TYR A 146 -17.19 -17.35 -27.82
C TYR A 146 -18.63 -17.38 -27.37
N VAL A 147 -19.06 -16.47 -26.50
CA VAL A 147 -20.46 -16.44 -26.06
C VAL A 147 -21.24 -15.60 -27.08
N PRO A 148 -22.32 -16.11 -27.69
CA PRO A 148 -23.10 -15.42 -28.71
C PRO A 148 -24.00 -14.35 -28.09
N MET A 149 -23.38 -13.38 -27.43
CA MET A 149 -23.99 -12.24 -26.76
C MET A 149 -23.05 -11.03 -26.92
N GLY A 150 -23.59 -9.83 -27.16
CA GLY A 150 -22.80 -8.61 -27.30
C GLY A 150 -22.84 -7.97 -28.69
N PHE A 151 -23.30 -8.69 -29.72
CA PHE A 151 -23.64 -8.14 -31.02
C PHE A 151 -24.94 -8.77 -31.54
N THR A 152 -25.92 -7.92 -31.87
CA THR A 152 -27.26 -8.35 -32.25
C THR A 152 -27.56 -7.91 -33.68
N VAL A 153 -28.00 -8.85 -34.51
CA VAL A 153 -28.39 -8.63 -35.91
C VAL A 153 -29.84 -9.02 -36.09
N THR A 154 -30.69 -8.10 -36.54
CA THR A 154 -32.09 -8.38 -36.83
C THR A 154 -32.32 -8.45 -38.32
N LEU A 155 -32.87 -9.56 -38.80
CA LEU A 155 -33.25 -9.74 -40.21
C LEU A 155 -34.76 -9.85 -40.34
N LYS A 156 -35.37 -8.96 -41.13
CA LYS A 156 -36.78 -9.05 -41.53
C LYS A 156 -36.89 -9.91 -42.79
N HIS A 157 -36.84 -11.23 -42.64
CA HIS A 157 -36.75 -12.16 -43.78
C HIS A 157 -38.08 -12.39 -44.52
N ASN A 158 -39.24 -12.15 -43.91
CA ASN A 158 -40.58 -12.28 -44.54
C ASN A 158 -40.91 -13.66 -45.15
N GLN A 159 -40.33 -14.74 -44.62
CA GLN A 159 -40.50 -16.10 -45.15
C GLN A 159 -41.66 -16.88 -44.51
N ASN A 160 -42.39 -16.27 -43.57
CA ASN A 160 -43.49 -16.88 -42.82
C ASN A 160 -43.14 -18.26 -42.21
N ARG A 161 -41.91 -18.38 -41.69
CA ARG A 161 -41.36 -19.59 -41.08
C ARG A 161 -40.30 -19.21 -40.05
N LYS A 162 -39.85 -20.17 -39.24
CA LYS A 162 -38.67 -20.04 -38.37
C LYS A 162 -37.49 -20.79 -39.01
N PRO A 163 -36.77 -20.18 -39.96
CA PRO A 163 -35.68 -20.84 -40.66
C PRO A 163 -34.50 -21.10 -39.73
N GLU A 164 -33.78 -22.20 -39.89
CA GLU A 164 -32.48 -22.35 -39.24
C GLU A 164 -31.50 -21.32 -39.83
N VAL A 165 -30.68 -20.70 -38.98
CA VAL A 165 -29.71 -19.67 -39.41
C VAL A 165 -28.30 -20.20 -39.23
N ALA A 166 -27.54 -20.21 -40.32
CA ALA A 166 -26.10 -20.45 -40.30
C ALA A 166 -25.36 -19.14 -40.54
N VAL A 167 -24.37 -18.84 -39.70
CA VAL A 167 -23.55 -17.64 -39.81
C VAL A 167 -22.12 -18.01 -40.16
N SER A 168 -21.56 -17.33 -41.16
CA SER A 168 -20.17 -17.46 -41.58
C SER A 168 -19.49 -16.10 -41.67
N TYR A 169 -18.21 -16.08 -41.31
CA TYR A 169 -17.34 -14.92 -41.41
C TYR A 169 -16.26 -15.18 -42.46
N VAL A 170 -15.99 -14.20 -43.30
CA VAL A 170 -14.93 -14.23 -44.31
C VAL A 170 -14.29 -12.86 -44.46
N GLU A 171 -12.98 -12.85 -44.72
CA GLU A 171 -12.21 -11.66 -45.08
C GLU A 171 -11.87 -11.70 -46.57
N TYR A 172 -11.82 -10.54 -47.24
CA TYR A 172 -11.49 -10.43 -48.67
C TYR A 172 -12.40 -11.29 -49.57
N ALA A 173 -13.70 -11.28 -49.28
CA ALA A 173 -14.70 -11.81 -50.22
C ALA A 173 -14.65 -11.03 -51.54
N PHE A 174 -15.16 -11.63 -52.62
CA PHE A 174 -15.16 -10.97 -53.93
C PHE A 174 -15.82 -9.61 -53.89
N GLY A 175 -15.09 -8.57 -54.31
CA GLY A 175 -15.59 -7.20 -54.37
C GLY A 175 -15.47 -6.44 -53.05
N THR A 176 -14.89 -7.04 -52.01
CA THR A 176 -14.61 -6.37 -50.72
C THR A 176 -13.12 -6.04 -50.54
N GLU A 177 -12.28 -6.39 -51.51
CA GLU A 177 -10.86 -6.05 -51.47
C GLU A 177 -10.63 -4.53 -51.55
N PRO A 178 -9.82 -3.93 -50.64
CA PRO A 178 -9.69 -2.47 -50.54
C PRO A 178 -9.18 -1.77 -51.81
N ASP A 179 -8.28 -2.41 -52.56
CA ASP A 179 -7.66 -1.85 -53.77
C ASP A 179 -8.29 -2.36 -55.07
N GLY A 180 -9.47 -2.98 -54.97
CA GLY A 180 -10.24 -3.49 -56.10
C GLY A 180 -10.12 -5.00 -56.32
N PHE A 181 -10.82 -5.50 -57.34
CA PHE A 181 -10.97 -6.94 -57.56
C PHE A 181 -9.62 -7.65 -57.70
N GLY A 182 -9.38 -8.67 -56.88
CA GLY A 182 -8.17 -9.50 -56.93
C GLY A 182 -6.93 -8.86 -56.30
N THR A 183 -7.05 -7.75 -55.56
CA THR A 183 -5.91 -7.11 -54.88
C THR A 183 -5.73 -7.55 -53.42
N GLY A 184 -6.45 -8.59 -52.98
CA GLY A 184 -6.28 -9.17 -51.66
C GLY A 184 -4.88 -9.78 -51.44
N PRO A 185 -4.51 -10.09 -50.18
CA PRO A 185 -3.26 -10.78 -49.86
C PRO A 185 -3.01 -12.05 -50.68
N THR A 186 -1.75 -12.41 -50.90
CA THR A 186 -1.41 -13.64 -51.63
C THR A 186 -2.10 -14.86 -51.02
N GLY A 187 -2.92 -15.56 -51.81
CA GLY A 187 -3.68 -16.73 -51.37
C GLY A 187 -5.06 -16.43 -50.76
N SER A 188 -5.52 -15.16 -50.76
CA SER A 188 -6.85 -14.74 -50.29
C SER A 188 -7.90 -14.64 -51.40
N PHE A 189 -7.56 -14.97 -52.66
CA PHE A 189 -8.48 -14.78 -53.79
C PHE A 189 -9.73 -15.64 -53.62
N GLY A 190 -10.89 -14.99 -53.52
CA GLY A 190 -12.18 -15.64 -53.24
C GLY A 190 -12.51 -15.82 -51.76
N GLY A 191 -11.69 -15.30 -50.84
CA GLY A 191 -11.93 -15.28 -49.41
C GLY A 191 -10.79 -15.86 -48.58
N TYR A 192 -10.63 -15.32 -47.37
CA TYR A 192 -9.62 -15.70 -46.39
C TYR A 192 -10.24 -15.80 -44.98
N HIS A 193 -9.61 -16.57 -44.10
CA HIS A 193 -10.10 -16.83 -42.73
C HIS A 193 -11.58 -17.21 -42.62
N ASN A 194 -12.07 -18.02 -43.57
CA ASN A 194 -13.45 -18.48 -43.56
C ASN A 194 -13.72 -19.37 -42.34
N ARG A 195 -14.70 -18.99 -41.53
CA ARG A 195 -15.10 -19.72 -40.33
C ARG A 195 -16.61 -19.65 -40.11
N SER A 196 -17.16 -20.72 -39.54
CA SER A 196 -18.52 -20.68 -38.99
C SER A 196 -18.50 -19.92 -37.67
N VAL A 197 -19.50 -19.08 -37.46
CA VAL A 197 -19.69 -18.28 -36.26
C VAL A 197 -20.82 -18.89 -35.44
N GLN A 198 -20.56 -19.16 -34.16
CA GLN A 198 -21.61 -19.60 -33.25
C GLN A 198 -22.60 -18.47 -33.01
N CYS A 199 -23.89 -18.78 -33.10
CA CYS A 199 -24.96 -17.81 -32.91
C CYS A 199 -26.06 -18.40 -32.03
N MET A 200 -26.85 -17.50 -31.42
CA MET A 200 -28.14 -17.81 -30.81
C MET A 200 -29.21 -17.05 -31.57
N VAL A 201 -30.36 -17.66 -31.82
CA VAL A 201 -31.39 -17.07 -32.67
C VAL A 201 -32.74 -17.09 -31.96
N ASP A 202 -33.34 -15.90 -31.87
CA ASP A 202 -34.70 -15.70 -31.38
C ASP A 202 -35.64 -15.30 -32.53
N TYR A 203 -36.87 -15.80 -32.46
CA TYR A 203 -37.92 -15.52 -33.46
C TYR A 203 -39.07 -14.78 -32.78
N PRO A 204 -39.05 -13.43 -32.77
CA PRO A 204 -40.15 -12.65 -32.19
C PRO A 204 -41.45 -12.85 -32.98
N ASP A 205 -41.36 -13.10 -34.29
CA ASP A 205 -42.49 -13.45 -35.16
C ASP A 205 -42.05 -14.45 -36.26
N MET A 206 -42.94 -14.76 -37.21
CA MET A 206 -42.67 -15.71 -38.32
C MET A 206 -41.88 -15.10 -39.50
N ASN A 207 -41.56 -13.81 -39.44
CA ASN A 207 -40.96 -13.03 -40.52
C ASN A 207 -39.66 -12.35 -40.10
N THR A 208 -39.22 -12.55 -38.86
CA THR A 208 -38.09 -11.85 -38.26
C THR A 208 -37.26 -12.84 -37.46
N CYS A 209 -35.95 -12.79 -37.63
CA CYS A 209 -35.00 -13.44 -36.74
C CYS A 209 -34.09 -12.39 -36.09
N VAL A 210 -33.85 -12.55 -34.80
CA VAL A 210 -32.88 -11.79 -34.02
C VAL A 210 -31.73 -12.73 -33.72
N ILE A 211 -30.57 -12.42 -34.26
CA ILE A 211 -29.38 -13.26 -34.25
C ILE A 211 -28.37 -12.61 -33.32
N HIS A 212 -28.07 -13.30 -32.22
CA HIS A 212 -27.06 -12.89 -31.27
C HIS A 212 -25.73 -13.56 -31.60
N LEU A 213 -24.68 -12.75 -31.67
CA LEU A 213 -23.32 -13.11 -32.03
C LEU A 213 -22.35 -12.66 -30.95
N PRO A 214 -21.16 -13.26 -30.88
CA PRO A 214 -20.10 -12.78 -30.00
C PRO A 214 -19.73 -11.35 -30.35
N ARG A 215 -19.41 -10.55 -29.33
CA ARG A 215 -19.00 -9.16 -29.50
C ARG A 215 -17.80 -8.99 -30.43
N SER A 216 -16.89 -9.97 -30.49
CA SER A 216 -15.74 -9.95 -31.40
C SER A 216 -16.12 -9.91 -32.89
N GLU A 217 -17.33 -10.33 -33.23
CA GLU A 217 -17.84 -10.37 -34.61
C GLU A 217 -18.59 -9.09 -35.01
N ALA A 218 -18.59 -8.07 -34.16
CA ALA A 218 -19.27 -6.81 -34.46
C ALA A 218 -18.68 -6.15 -35.71
N LEU A 219 -19.54 -5.94 -36.71
CA LEU A 219 -19.25 -5.20 -37.93
C LEU A 219 -20.18 -3.98 -38.04
N ASN A 220 -19.71 -2.92 -38.67
CA ASN A 220 -20.52 -1.74 -38.92
C ASN A 220 -21.42 -1.91 -40.15
N GLY A 221 -22.57 -1.24 -40.15
CA GLY A 221 -23.49 -1.23 -41.29
C GLY A 221 -24.82 -1.95 -41.00
N LYS A 222 -25.51 -2.35 -42.06
CA LYS A 222 -26.75 -3.13 -41.99
C LYS A 222 -26.66 -4.36 -42.89
N PRO A 223 -27.23 -5.51 -42.49
CA PRO A 223 -27.23 -6.68 -43.35
C PRO A 223 -28.22 -6.47 -44.50
N VAL A 224 -27.80 -6.82 -45.72
CA VAL A 224 -28.58 -6.67 -46.94
C VAL A 224 -28.75 -8.04 -47.57
N PHE A 225 -29.98 -8.39 -47.94
CA PHE A 225 -30.23 -9.55 -48.79
C PHE A 225 -29.70 -9.28 -50.19
N GLU A 226 -28.71 -10.05 -50.59
CA GLU A 226 -28.10 -10.03 -51.92
C GLU A 226 -27.84 -11.48 -52.29
N VAL A 227 -28.16 -11.90 -53.51
CA VAL A 227 -27.87 -13.25 -54.06
C VAL A 227 -27.90 -14.34 -52.98
N ASP A 228 -29.09 -14.91 -52.74
CA ASP A 228 -29.41 -16.04 -51.83
C ASP A 228 -29.27 -15.86 -50.31
N ALA A 229 -28.52 -14.87 -49.82
CA ALA A 229 -28.26 -14.71 -48.39
C ALA A 229 -28.27 -13.25 -47.93
N TRP A 230 -28.32 -13.03 -46.61
CA TRP A 230 -28.10 -11.70 -46.04
C TRP A 230 -26.60 -11.52 -45.78
N ARG A 231 -26.03 -10.41 -46.22
CA ARG A 231 -24.61 -10.08 -46.01
C ARG A 231 -24.48 -8.75 -45.29
N LEU A 232 -23.66 -8.73 -44.25
CA LEU A 232 -23.20 -7.52 -43.56
C LEU A 232 -21.73 -7.32 -43.89
N ILE A 233 -21.43 -6.25 -44.62
CA ILE A 233 -20.09 -5.96 -45.14
C ILE A 233 -19.55 -4.71 -44.45
N ASP A 234 -18.36 -4.82 -43.87
CA ASP A 234 -17.61 -3.72 -43.27
C ASP A 234 -16.16 -3.77 -43.77
N GLY A 235 -15.87 -2.92 -44.76
CA GLY A 235 -14.59 -2.94 -45.49
C GLY A 235 -14.35 -4.32 -46.12
N TYR A 236 -13.22 -4.93 -45.78
CA TYR A 236 -12.81 -6.25 -46.28
C TYR A 236 -13.45 -7.42 -45.50
N LYS A 237 -14.26 -7.17 -44.47
CA LYS A 237 -14.88 -8.20 -43.62
C LYS A 237 -16.33 -8.40 -44.00
N THR A 238 -16.79 -9.65 -43.98
CA THR A 238 -18.17 -9.98 -44.32
C THR A 238 -18.72 -11.06 -43.39
N LEU A 239 -19.87 -10.78 -42.80
CA LEU A 239 -20.74 -11.78 -42.18
C LEU A 239 -21.84 -12.16 -43.16
N THR A 240 -22.00 -13.46 -43.39
CA THR A 240 -23.09 -14.01 -44.21
C THR A 240 -24.04 -14.79 -43.31
N PHE A 241 -25.33 -14.48 -43.42
CA PHE A 241 -26.43 -15.12 -42.73
C PHE A 241 -27.27 -15.90 -43.75
N ASP A 242 -27.17 -17.23 -43.67
CA ASP A 242 -27.88 -18.17 -44.53
C ASP A 242 -29.09 -18.72 -43.76
N LEU A 243 -30.28 -18.60 -44.35
CA LEU A 243 -31.57 -19.04 -43.80
C LEU A 243 -32.05 -20.36 -44.44
N GLY A 244 -31.14 -21.08 -45.10
CA GLY A 244 -31.37 -22.32 -45.81
C GLY A 244 -32.04 -22.14 -47.17
N GLU A 245 -32.48 -23.24 -47.74
CA GLU A 245 -33.01 -23.27 -49.11
C GLU A 245 -34.44 -22.70 -49.23
N ASN A 246 -34.82 -22.38 -50.49
CA ASN A 246 -36.15 -21.92 -50.90
C ASN A 246 -36.56 -20.54 -50.33
N ILE A 247 -35.62 -19.60 -50.28
CA ILE A 247 -35.91 -18.20 -49.94
C ILE A 247 -36.66 -17.53 -51.08
N ASP A 248 -37.81 -16.93 -50.75
CA ASP A 248 -38.56 -16.05 -51.63
C ASP A 248 -37.82 -14.70 -51.72
N THR A 249 -37.07 -14.52 -52.82
CA THR A 249 -36.23 -13.33 -53.07
C THR A 249 -37.01 -12.03 -53.04
N GLU A 250 -38.23 -11.98 -53.58
CA GLU A 250 -39.02 -10.75 -53.60
C GLU A 250 -39.40 -10.31 -52.19
N LYS A 251 -39.80 -11.28 -51.34
CA LYS A 251 -40.13 -11.01 -49.93
C LYS A 251 -38.90 -10.68 -49.09
N ALA A 252 -37.77 -11.33 -49.37
CA ALA A 252 -36.51 -11.05 -48.69
C ALA A 252 -36.04 -9.61 -48.99
N LEU A 253 -36.07 -9.19 -50.26
CA LEU A 253 -35.74 -7.83 -50.68
C LEU A 253 -36.67 -6.79 -50.05
N ALA A 254 -37.98 -7.06 -49.95
CA ALA A 254 -38.93 -6.17 -49.30
C ALA A 254 -38.66 -5.93 -47.80
N GLY A 255 -37.88 -6.81 -47.16
CA GLY A 255 -37.50 -6.70 -45.76
C GLY A 255 -36.23 -5.87 -45.49
N ASN A 256 -35.39 -5.63 -46.51
CA ASN A 256 -34.03 -5.10 -46.35
C ASN A 256 -33.93 -3.77 -45.59
N ASP A 257 -34.90 -2.89 -45.74
CA ASP A 257 -34.88 -1.58 -45.08
C ASP A 257 -35.12 -1.66 -43.56
N ASN A 258 -35.64 -2.79 -43.08
CA ASN A 258 -35.92 -3.03 -41.67
C ASN A 258 -34.85 -3.87 -40.98
N ASN A 259 -33.81 -4.30 -41.71
CA ASN A 259 -32.73 -5.04 -41.07
C ASN A 259 -31.81 -4.09 -40.29
N THR A 260 -31.30 -4.57 -39.16
CA THR A 260 -30.43 -3.78 -38.29
C THR A 260 -29.28 -4.62 -37.74
N ALA A 261 -28.19 -3.96 -37.38
CA ALA A 261 -27.10 -4.53 -36.60
C ALA A 261 -26.73 -3.54 -35.50
N SER A 262 -26.57 -4.02 -34.28
CA SER A 262 -26.25 -3.20 -33.12
C SER A 262 -25.33 -3.93 -32.17
N ILE A 263 -24.35 -3.22 -31.64
CA ILE A 263 -23.53 -3.71 -30.54
C ILE A 263 -24.33 -3.52 -29.26
N ASP A 264 -24.46 -4.58 -28.47
CA ASP A 264 -25.09 -4.46 -27.16
C ASP A 264 -24.16 -3.59 -26.31
N THR A 265 -24.67 -2.44 -25.87
CA THR A 265 -23.95 -1.54 -24.98
C THR A 265 -24.66 -1.56 -23.64
N TRP A 266 -23.87 -1.56 -22.57
CA TRP A 266 -24.40 -1.43 -21.23
C TRP A 266 -24.88 0.01 -21.04
N GLU A 267 -26.17 0.25 -21.20
CA GLU A 267 -26.83 1.50 -20.78
C GLU A 267 -27.05 1.47 -19.26
N GLY A 268 -25.97 1.50 -18.50
CA GLY A 268 -26.02 1.49 -17.05
C GLY A 268 -26.58 2.79 -16.48
N TYR A 269 -27.75 2.70 -15.82
CA TYR A 269 -28.25 3.58 -14.75
C TYR A 269 -27.84 5.07 -14.83
N ASN A 270 -28.54 5.83 -15.67
CA ASN A 270 -28.85 7.22 -15.35
C ASN A 270 -30.21 7.25 -14.61
N GLN A 271 -30.20 6.89 -13.32
CA GLN A 271 -31.24 7.26 -12.36
C GLN A 271 -30.58 7.73 -11.06
#